data_AF-A0A0C9V794-F1
#
_entry.id   AF-A0A0C9V794-F1
#
_cell.length_a   1.000
_cell.length_b   1.000
_cell.length_c   1.000
_cell.angle_alpha   90.00
_cell.angle_beta   90.00
_cell.angle_gamma   90.00
#
_symmetry.space_group_name_H-M   'P 1'
#
loop_
_entity.id
_entity.type
_entity.pdbx_description
1 polymer ?
#
loop_
_entity_poly.entity_id
_entity_poly.type
_entity_poly.pdbx_seq_one_letter_code
_entity_poly.pdbx_strand_id
1 'polypeptide(L)'
;MKIVTEEEMRGMNHATVVGGAKGFVGGLAFSLPASYLLNRRWPYYRSLPLGVKALGVVSVVVPAFVICAEKASHAYERQQWKGFGKEELDRLKTVEELHWDSLSTKDKVNEWAAKNKWGIILGSWAATMAGSFGMIMRDKHQTFPQKLVQARMWAQGLTIGVIIGSAVLTAQSRKQRDVYHPHSVPDHSWADAVAAEAEHKKRTPAPNPT
;
A
#
# COMPACT_ATOMS: atom_id res chain seq x y z
N MET A 1 27.65 -13.17 -5.71
CA MET A 1 26.31 -13.30 -6.33
C MET A 1 25.76 -14.68 -6.01
N LYS A 2 24.63 -14.79 -5.32
CA LYS A 2 23.93 -16.07 -5.17
C LYS A 2 23.26 -16.37 -6.52
N ILE A 3 23.64 -17.48 -7.15
CA ILE A 3 22.97 -17.93 -8.37
C ILE A 3 21.60 -18.43 -7.94
N VAL A 4 20.54 -17.83 -8.47
CA VAL A 4 19.16 -18.26 -8.17
C VAL A 4 18.99 -19.66 -8.74
N THR A 5 18.55 -20.60 -7.90
CA THR A 5 18.27 -21.96 -8.35
C THR A 5 17.03 -21.97 -9.24
N GLU A 6 16.96 -22.89 -10.22
CA GLU A 6 15.76 -23.00 -11.06
C GLU A 6 14.50 -23.24 -10.23
N GLU A 7 14.61 -23.96 -9.11
CA GLU A 7 13.49 -24.22 -8.21
C GLU A 7 13.01 -22.95 -7.50
N GLU A 8 13.92 -22.11 -7.00
CA GLU A 8 13.57 -20.81 -6.42
C GLU A 8 12.88 -19.91 -7.44
N MET A 9 13.34 -19.91 -8.69
CA MET A 9 12.75 -19.15 -9.79
C MET A 9 11.34 -19.64 -10.14
N ARG A 10 11.13 -20.96 -10.22
CA ARG A 10 9.81 -21.57 -10.45
C ARG A 10 8.84 -21.27 -9.32
N GLY A 11 9.30 -21.39 -8.06
CA GLY A 11 8.48 -21.08 -6.89
C GLY A 11 8.07 -19.61 -6.83
N MET A 12 8.98 -18.69 -7.14
CA MET A 12 8.69 -17.26 -7.24
C MET A 12 7.68 -16.97 -8.35
N ASN A 13 7.89 -17.52 -9.55
CA ASN A 13 6.96 -17.36 -10.67
C ASN A 13 5.58 -17.90 -10.33
N HIS A 14 5.50 -19.07 -9.70
CA HIS A 14 4.23 -19.65 -9.25
C HIS A 14 3.51 -18.74 -8.25
N ALA A 15 4.21 -18.25 -7.21
CA ALA A 15 3.64 -17.36 -6.22
C ALA A 15 3.11 -16.05 -6.84
N THR A 16 3.87 -15.45 -7.74
CA THR A 16 3.49 -14.22 -8.45
C THR A 16 2.28 -14.44 -9.35
N VAL A 17 2.23 -15.54 -10.11
CA VAL A 17 1.09 -15.88 -10.98
C VAL A 17 -0.16 -16.15 -10.16
N VAL A 18 -0.07 -16.90 -9.06
CA VAL A 18 -1.21 -17.16 -8.18
C VAL A 18 -1.69 -15.88 -7.52
N GLY A 19 -0.79 -15.01 -7.06
CA GLY A 19 -1.11 -13.69 -6.53
C GLY A 19 -1.82 -12.81 -7.55
N GLY A 20 -1.27 -12.73 -8.75
CA GLY A 20 -1.87 -11.99 -9.86
C GLY A 20 -3.25 -12.53 -10.21
N ALA A 21 -3.41 -13.84 -10.35
CA ALA A 21 -4.71 -14.47 -10.64
C ALA A 21 -5.76 -14.12 -9.58
N LYS A 22 -5.40 -14.14 -8.29
CA LYS A 22 -6.29 -13.68 -7.21
C LYS A 22 -6.68 -12.21 -7.36
N GLY A 23 -5.73 -11.34 -7.68
CA GLY A 23 -5.98 -9.92 -7.92
C GLY A 23 -6.88 -9.67 -9.14
N PHE A 24 -6.68 -10.42 -10.21
CA PHE A 24 -7.50 -10.35 -11.42
C PHE A 24 -8.94 -10.80 -11.17
N VAL A 25 -9.12 -11.96 -10.54
CA VAL A 25 -10.45 -12.49 -10.20
C VAL A 25 -11.16 -11.56 -9.21
N GLY A 26 -10.46 -11.10 -8.16
CA GLY A 26 -11.00 -10.13 -7.21
C GLY A 26 -11.38 -8.80 -7.86
N GLY A 27 -10.53 -8.29 -8.76
CA GLY A 27 -10.78 -7.08 -9.53
C GLY A 27 -12.01 -7.20 -10.42
N LEU A 28 -12.19 -8.33 -11.11
CA LEU A 28 -13.38 -8.61 -11.93
C LEU A 28 -14.64 -8.77 -11.08
N ALA A 29 -14.54 -9.52 -9.97
CA ALA A 29 -15.63 -9.74 -9.04
C ALA A 29 -16.16 -8.44 -8.42
N PHE A 30 -15.33 -7.40 -8.31
CA PHE A 30 -15.76 -6.07 -7.88
C PHE A 30 -16.23 -5.19 -9.05
N SER A 31 -15.45 -5.08 -10.12
CA SER A 31 -15.67 -4.11 -11.20
C SER A 31 -16.86 -4.46 -12.10
N LEU A 32 -17.14 -5.74 -12.35
CA LEU A 32 -18.28 -6.15 -13.18
C LEU A 32 -19.63 -5.87 -12.50
N PRO A 33 -19.87 -6.26 -11.22
CA PRO A 33 -21.10 -5.86 -10.52
C PRO A 33 -21.24 -4.35 -10.37
N ALA A 34 -20.13 -3.63 -10.11
CA ALA A 34 -20.16 -2.17 -10.05
C ALA A 34 -20.61 -1.57 -11.39
N SER A 35 -20.00 -1.99 -12.50
CA SER A 35 -20.39 -1.56 -13.85
C SER A 35 -21.85 -1.88 -14.17
N TYR A 36 -22.33 -3.06 -13.78
CA TYR A 36 -23.73 -3.45 -13.94
C TYR A 36 -24.68 -2.53 -13.15
N LEU A 37 -24.38 -2.27 -11.87
CA LEU A 37 -25.20 -1.38 -11.02
C LEU A 37 -25.23 0.05 -11.57
N LEU A 38 -24.08 0.57 -12.03
CA LEU A 38 -24.01 1.88 -12.68
C LEU A 38 -24.86 1.92 -13.95
N ASN A 39 -24.80 0.87 -14.79
CA ASN A 39 -25.60 0.78 -16.01
C ASN A 39 -27.11 0.71 -15.74
N ARG A 40 -27.51 0.12 -14.59
CA ARG A 40 -28.92 0.05 -14.17
C ARG A 40 -29.44 1.36 -13.58
N ARG A 41 -28.66 2.05 -12.75
CA ARG A 41 -29.13 3.22 -12.00
C ARG A 41 -28.85 4.57 -12.66
N TRP A 42 -27.79 4.70 -13.46
CA TRP A 42 -27.35 6.00 -13.96
C TRP A 42 -27.57 6.13 -15.47
N PRO A 43 -28.52 7.00 -15.93
CA PRO A 43 -28.81 7.20 -17.34
C PRO A 43 -27.59 7.60 -18.17
N TYR A 44 -26.71 8.42 -17.59
CA TYR A 44 -25.46 8.82 -18.22
C TYR A 44 -24.52 7.64 -18.46
N TYR A 45 -24.32 6.78 -17.45
CA TYR A 45 -23.48 5.59 -17.62
C TYR A 45 -24.05 4.66 -18.69
N ARG A 46 -25.38 4.55 -18.78
CA ARG A 46 -26.04 3.75 -19.82
C ARG A 46 -25.72 4.25 -21.23
N SER A 47 -25.65 5.56 -21.45
CA SER A 47 -25.33 6.17 -22.75
C SER A 47 -23.85 6.13 -23.13
N LEU A 48 -22.95 5.69 -22.24
CA LEU A 48 -21.52 5.59 -22.55
C LEU A 48 -21.25 4.50 -23.61
N PRO A 49 -20.30 4.73 -24.54
CA PRO A 49 -19.82 3.69 -25.45
C PRO A 49 -19.23 2.49 -24.71
N LEU A 50 -19.33 1.30 -25.32
CA LEU A 50 -18.83 0.06 -24.72
C LEU A 50 -17.33 0.14 -24.37
N GLY A 51 -16.52 0.78 -25.23
CA GLY A 51 -15.09 0.96 -24.98
C GLY A 51 -14.78 1.74 -23.69
N VAL A 52 -15.56 2.78 -23.38
CA VAL A 52 -15.37 3.56 -22.15
C VAL A 52 -15.78 2.76 -20.91
N LYS A 53 -16.83 1.94 -21.02
CA LYS A 53 -17.24 1.02 -19.95
C LYS A 53 -16.16 -0.03 -19.68
N ALA A 54 -15.62 -0.64 -20.73
CA ALA A 54 -14.53 -1.61 -20.66
C ALA A 54 -13.27 -0.99 -20.05
N LEU A 55 -12.90 0.23 -20.46
CA LEU A 55 -11.78 0.95 -19.88
C LEU A 55 -11.95 1.15 -18.36
N GLY A 56 -13.16 1.50 -17.91
CA GLY A 56 -13.45 1.64 -16.47
C GLY A 56 -13.24 0.34 -15.69
N VAL A 57 -13.60 -0.81 -16.27
CA VAL A 57 -13.36 -2.14 -15.68
C VAL A 57 -11.86 -2.44 -15.65
N VAL A 58 -11.16 -2.28 -16.78
CA VAL A 58 -9.72 -2.54 -16.92
C VAL A 58 -8.90 -1.69 -15.93
N SER A 59 -9.26 -0.42 -15.74
CA SER A 59 -8.60 0.49 -14.79
C SER A 59 -8.66 0.02 -13.33
N VAL A 60 -9.57 -0.89 -12.98
CA VAL A 60 -9.63 -1.50 -11.64
C VAL A 60 -8.93 -2.86 -11.62
N VAL A 61 -9.16 -3.68 -12.64
CA VAL A 61 -8.65 -5.05 -12.71
C VAL A 61 -7.13 -5.09 -12.85
N VAL A 62 -6.55 -4.27 -13.72
CA VAL A 62 -5.10 -4.30 -13.99
C VAL A 62 -4.29 -3.88 -12.77
N PRO A 63 -4.58 -2.76 -12.08
CA PRO A 63 -3.87 -2.43 -10.85
C PRO A 63 -4.05 -3.49 -9.75
N ALA A 64 -5.25 -4.06 -9.60
CA ALA A 64 -5.50 -5.12 -8.61
C ALA A 64 -4.66 -6.37 -8.89
N PHE A 65 -4.56 -6.77 -10.17
CA PHE A 65 -3.68 -7.85 -10.62
C PHE A 65 -2.22 -7.58 -10.24
N VAL A 66 -1.68 -6.42 -10.60
CA VAL A 66 -0.27 -6.06 -10.35
C VAL A 66 0.04 -6.02 -8.85
N ILE A 67 -0.79 -5.33 -8.07
CA ILE A 67 -0.58 -5.19 -6.61
C ILE A 67 -0.60 -6.55 -5.92
N CYS A 68 -1.53 -7.44 -6.28
CA CYS A 68 -1.59 -8.77 -5.68
C CYS A 68 -0.44 -9.69 -6.13
N ALA A 69 0.00 -9.57 -7.38
CA ALA A 69 1.17 -10.29 -7.88
C ALA A 69 2.43 -9.87 -7.11
N GLU A 70 2.66 -8.57 -6.96
CA GLU A 70 3.81 -8.01 -6.24
C GLU A 70 3.80 -8.39 -4.75
N LYS A 71 2.63 -8.28 -4.10
CA LYS A 71 2.47 -8.72 -2.71
C LYS A 71 2.77 -10.21 -2.52
N ALA A 72 2.36 -11.06 -3.46
CA ALA A 72 2.64 -12.49 -3.40
C ALA A 72 4.12 -12.79 -3.64
N SER A 73 4.76 -12.08 -4.58
CA SER A 73 6.20 -12.17 -4.82
C SER A 73 7.00 -11.81 -3.57
N HIS A 74 6.71 -10.67 -2.94
CA HIS A 74 7.37 -10.26 -1.70
C HIS A 74 7.06 -11.17 -0.51
N ALA A 75 5.86 -11.76 -0.46
CA ALA A 75 5.55 -12.75 0.57
C ALA A 75 6.39 -14.02 0.40
N TYR A 76 6.56 -14.51 -0.83
CA TYR A 76 7.41 -15.65 -1.13
C TYR A 76 8.87 -15.37 -0.79
N GLU A 77 9.40 -14.21 -1.19
CA GLU A 77 10.78 -13.80 -0.88
C GLU A 77 11.03 -13.79 0.64
N ARG A 78 10.12 -13.18 1.41
CA ARG A 78 10.19 -13.15 2.89
C ARG A 78 10.17 -14.53 3.53
N GLN A 79 9.48 -15.51 2.94
CA GLN A 79 9.46 -16.88 3.45
C GLN A 79 10.78 -17.61 3.20
N GLN A 80 11.49 -17.26 2.13
CA GLN A 80 12.78 -17.85 1.77
C GLN A 80 13.96 -17.19 2.49
N TRP A 81 13.75 -16.11 3.25
CA TRP A 81 14.77 -15.55 4.13
C TRP A 81 15.21 -16.61 5.14
N LYS A 82 16.50 -16.98 5.10
CA LYS A 82 17.15 -17.93 6.00
C LYS A 82 18.35 -17.26 6.66
N GLY A 83 18.63 -17.63 7.91
CA GLY A 83 19.77 -17.13 8.68
C GLY A 83 19.45 -15.93 9.58
N PHE A 84 20.52 -15.29 10.06
CA PHE A 84 20.51 -14.33 11.17
C PHE A 84 19.63 -13.09 10.92
N GLY A 85 19.54 -12.62 9.68
CA GLY A 85 18.69 -11.48 9.33
C GLY A 85 17.20 -11.72 9.56
N LYS A 86 16.72 -12.97 9.48
CA LYS A 86 15.33 -13.31 9.80
C LYS A 86 15.10 -13.36 11.31
N GLU A 87 16.05 -13.90 12.06
CA GLU A 87 15.98 -14.00 13.52
C GLU A 87 15.99 -12.63 14.19
N GLU A 88 16.83 -11.71 13.71
CA GLU A 88 16.82 -10.31 14.19
C GLU A 88 15.52 -9.59 13.80
N LEU A 89 15.00 -9.79 12.58
CA LEU A 89 13.70 -9.24 12.20
C LEU A 89 12.56 -9.76 13.06
N ASP A 90 12.56 -11.04 13.42
CA ASP A 90 11.54 -11.63 14.30
C ASP A 90 11.71 -11.15 15.76
N ARG A 91 12.95 -10.93 16.22
CA ARG A 91 13.22 -10.27 17.50
C ARG A 91 12.69 -8.84 17.52
N LEU A 92 12.95 -8.05 16.48
CA LEU A 92 12.45 -6.68 16.35
C LEU A 92 10.92 -6.64 16.33
N LYS A 93 10.26 -7.56 15.61
CA LYS A 93 8.79 -7.70 15.65
C LYS A 93 8.29 -8.01 17.05
N THR A 94 8.95 -8.93 17.77
CA THR A 94 8.55 -9.29 19.14
C THR A 94 8.65 -8.08 20.07
N VAL A 95 9.72 -7.28 19.95
CA VAL A 95 9.87 -6.03 20.72
C VAL A 95 8.79 -5.01 20.32
N GLU A 96 8.47 -4.89 19.04
CA GLU A 96 7.40 -4.01 18.55
C GLU A 96 6.02 -4.46 19.05
N GLU A 97 5.75 -5.76 19.11
CA GLU A 97 4.52 -6.34 19.66
C GLU A 97 4.39 -6.08 21.16
N LEU A 98 5.47 -6.28 21.93
CA LEU A 98 5.50 -5.95 23.36
C LEU A 98 5.31 -4.46 23.60
N HIS A 99 5.94 -3.62 22.78
CA HIS A 99 5.73 -2.16 22.82
C HIS A 99 4.27 -1.84 22.52
N TRP A 100 3.71 -2.39 21.44
CA TRP A 100 2.32 -2.22 21.06
C TRP A 100 1.39 -2.60 22.20
N ASP A 101 1.60 -3.74 22.84
CA ASP A 101 0.78 -4.21 23.95
C ASP A 101 0.86 -3.30 25.18
N SER A 102 1.99 -2.64 25.39
CA SER A 102 2.17 -1.65 26.46
C SER A 102 1.46 -0.31 26.23
N LEU A 103 1.03 -0.02 24.99
CA LEU A 103 0.40 1.26 24.64
C LEU A 103 -1.06 1.34 25.07
N SER A 104 -1.49 2.55 25.45
CA SER A 104 -2.89 2.86 25.66
C SER A 104 -3.68 2.78 24.34
N THR A 105 -5.01 2.59 24.41
CA THR A 105 -5.87 2.52 23.22
C THR A 105 -5.76 3.76 22.34
N LYS A 106 -5.58 4.95 22.94
CA LYS A 106 -5.41 6.20 22.20
C LYS A 106 -4.07 6.21 21.44
N ASP A 107 -3.01 5.76 22.09
CA ASP A 107 -1.68 5.74 21.50
C ASP A 107 -1.59 4.68 20.39
N LYS A 108 -2.24 3.52 20.58
CA LYS A 108 -2.43 2.50 19.53
C LYS A 108 -3.09 3.09 18.28
N VAL A 109 -4.18 3.85 18.43
CA VAL A 109 -4.85 4.47 17.27
C VAL A 109 -3.94 5.49 16.59
N ASN A 110 -3.25 6.34 17.35
CA ASN A 110 -2.33 7.32 16.81
C ASN A 110 -1.17 6.67 16.05
N GLU A 111 -0.58 5.61 16.61
CA GLU A 111 0.52 4.89 15.98
C GLU A 111 0.06 4.10 14.76
N TRP A 112 -1.11 3.46 14.81
CA TRP A 112 -1.72 2.83 13.64
C TRP A 112 -1.95 3.85 12.52
N ALA A 113 -2.47 5.04 12.87
CA ALA A 113 -2.71 6.10 11.90
C ALA A 113 -1.41 6.63 11.31
N ALA A 114 -0.34 6.75 12.11
CA ALA A 114 0.98 7.14 11.64
C ALA A 114 1.59 6.10 10.69
N LYS A 115 1.45 4.81 11.00
CA LYS A 115 1.89 3.68 10.15
C LYS A 115 1.11 3.61 8.83
N ASN A 116 -0.20 3.86 8.88
CA ASN A 116 -1.11 3.76 7.72
C ASN A 116 -1.43 5.12 7.08
N LYS A 117 -0.61 6.14 7.33
CA LYS A 117 -0.84 7.53 6.87
C LYS A 117 -1.23 7.66 5.41
N TRP A 118 -0.55 6.95 4.51
CA TRP A 118 -0.82 7.00 3.08
C TRP A 118 -2.18 6.40 2.73
N GLY A 119 -2.55 5.30 3.39
CA GLY A 119 -3.87 4.69 3.24
C GLY A 119 -4.98 5.61 3.75
N ILE A 120 -4.77 6.30 4.87
CA ILE A 120 -5.73 7.27 5.41
C ILE A 120 -5.88 8.48 4.50
N ILE A 121 -4.77 9.03 3.96
CA ILE A 121 -4.81 10.17 3.04
C ILE A 121 -5.58 9.79 1.77
N LEU A 122 -5.22 8.66 1.15
CA LEU A 122 -5.90 8.17 -0.05
C LEU A 122 -7.37 7.85 0.22
N GLY A 123 -7.67 7.22 1.35
CA GLY A 123 -9.03 6.92 1.78
C GLY A 123 -9.86 8.17 2.02
N SER A 124 -9.31 9.16 2.72
CA SER A 124 -9.96 10.45 2.99
C SER A 124 -10.19 11.24 1.70
N TRP A 125 -9.23 11.23 0.78
CA TRP A 125 -9.38 11.83 -0.55
C TRP A 125 -10.50 11.16 -1.34
N ALA A 126 -10.50 9.82 -1.40
CA ALA A 126 -11.51 9.07 -2.12
C ALA A 126 -12.90 9.26 -1.50
N ALA A 127 -13.00 9.26 -0.16
CA ALA A 127 -14.22 9.53 0.56
C ALA A 127 -14.76 10.94 0.28
N THR A 128 -13.88 11.95 0.28
CA THR A 128 -14.27 13.33 -0.04
C THR A 128 -14.72 13.46 -1.49
N MET A 129 -14.01 12.84 -2.45
CA MET A 129 -14.44 12.80 -3.85
C MET A 129 -15.81 12.14 -4.01
N ALA A 130 -16.02 10.98 -3.38
CA ALA A 130 -17.28 10.26 -3.44
C ALA A 130 -18.43 11.06 -2.81
N GLY A 131 -18.18 11.70 -1.66
CA GLY A 131 -19.14 12.57 -0.96
C GLY A 131 -19.52 13.79 -1.80
N SER A 132 -18.54 14.54 -2.30
CA SER A 132 -18.77 15.70 -3.16
C SER A 132 -19.50 15.31 -4.45
N PHE A 133 -19.10 14.20 -5.09
CA PHE A 133 -19.78 13.71 -6.30
C PHE A 133 -21.24 13.32 -6.01
N GLY A 134 -21.50 12.61 -4.90
CA GLY A 134 -22.85 12.25 -4.48
C GLY A 134 -23.73 13.48 -4.24
N MET A 135 -23.17 14.52 -3.63
CA MET A 135 -23.85 15.81 -3.39
C MET A 135 -24.19 16.53 -4.71
N ILE A 136 -23.20 16.71 -5.60
CA ILE A 136 -23.37 17.37 -6.90
C ILE A 136 -24.38 16.63 -7.78
N MET A 137 -24.36 15.29 -7.76
CA MET A 137 -25.27 14.50 -8.58
C MET A 137 -26.73 14.59 -8.10
N ARG A 138 -26.94 14.80 -6.79
CA ARG A 138 -28.27 14.91 -6.16
C ARG A 138 -28.93 16.27 -6.35
N ASP A 139 -28.18 17.33 -6.67
CA ASP A 139 -28.73 18.65 -6.96
C ASP A 139 -29.51 18.65 -8.29
N LYS A 140 -30.82 18.92 -8.24
CA LYS A 140 -31.73 18.91 -9.40
C LYS A 140 -31.73 20.24 -10.16
N HIS A 141 -31.17 21.31 -9.58
CA HIS A 141 -31.25 22.66 -10.14
C HIS A 141 -30.10 23.01 -11.10
N GLN A 142 -29.15 22.10 -11.30
CA GLN A 142 -28.01 22.31 -12.18
C GLN A 142 -28.05 21.44 -13.44
N THR A 143 -27.69 22.03 -14.58
CA THR A 143 -27.52 21.33 -15.85
C THR A 143 -26.26 20.45 -15.84
N PHE A 144 -26.23 19.39 -16.66
CA PHE A 144 -25.09 18.48 -16.73
C PHE A 144 -23.74 19.17 -17.04
N PRO A 145 -23.66 20.16 -17.96
CA PRO A 145 -22.42 20.90 -18.19
C PRO A 145 -21.92 21.66 -16.95
N GLN A 146 -22.83 22.25 -16.17
CA GLN A 146 -22.48 22.97 -14.93
C GLN A 146 -21.89 22.03 -13.88
N LYS A 147 -22.49 20.84 -13.71
CA LYS A 147 -21.97 19.81 -12.81
C LYS A 147 -20.56 19.35 -13.21
N LEU A 148 -20.29 19.26 -14.51
CA LEU A 148 -18.97 18.87 -15.02
C LEU A 148 -17.89 19.92 -14.70
N VAL A 149 -18.21 21.20 -14.88
CA VAL A 149 -17.30 22.30 -14.52
C VAL A 149 -17.03 22.29 -13.01
N GLN A 150 -18.07 22.14 -12.20
CA GLN A 150 -17.92 22.04 -10.75
C GLN A 150 -17.04 20.84 -10.35
N ALA A 151 -17.30 19.66 -10.93
CA ALA A 151 -16.51 18.47 -10.65
C ALA A 151 -15.01 18.68 -10.94
N ARG A 152 -14.67 19.37 -12.03
CA ARG A 152 -13.27 19.72 -12.36
C ARG A 152 -12.66 20.66 -11.33
N MET A 153 -13.40 21.69 -10.90
CA MET A 153 -12.93 22.65 -9.89
C MET A 153 -12.69 21.96 -8.54
N TRP A 154 -13.60 21.08 -8.12
CA TRP A 154 -13.44 20.25 -6.92
C TRP A 154 -12.23 19.31 -7.03
N ALA A 155 -12.06 18.62 -8.17
CA ALA A 155 -10.92 17.71 -8.37
C ALA A 155 -9.58 18.44 -8.25
N GLN A 156 -9.48 19.64 -8.85
CA GLN A 156 -8.28 20.46 -8.76
C GLN A 156 -8.02 20.92 -7.32
N GLY A 157 -9.04 21.45 -6.63
CA GLY A 157 -8.91 21.87 -5.24
C GLY A 157 -8.51 20.74 -4.30
N LEU A 158 -9.12 19.56 -4.47
CA LEU A 158 -8.79 18.36 -3.69
C LEU A 158 -7.36 17.87 -3.94
N THR A 159 -6.87 17.96 -5.17
CA THR A 159 -5.49 17.59 -5.50
C THR A 159 -4.50 18.50 -4.77
N ILE A 160 -4.74 19.81 -4.79
CA ILE A 160 -3.92 20.77 -4.04
C ILE A 160 -3.98 20.47 -2.54
N GLY A 161 -5.17 20.21 -2.00
CA GLY A 161 -5.36 19.83 -0.60
C GLY A 161 -4.57 18.58 -0.20
N VAL A 162 -4.56 17.54 -1.05
CA VAL A 162 -3.77 16.31 -0.82
C VAL A 162 -2.27 16.59 -0.86
N ILE A 163 -1.79 17.41 -1.80
CA ILE A 163 -0.36 17.76 -1.89
C ILE A 163 0.06 18.50 -0.61
N ILE A 164 -0.70 19.51 -0.20
CA ILE A 164 -0.42 20.28 1.03
C ILE A 164 -0.49 19.36 2.26
N GLY A 165 -1.53 18.54 2.38
CA GLY A 165 -1.68 17.58 3.47
C GLY A 165 -0.52 16.59 3.54
N SER A 166 -0.10 16.06 2.39
CA SER A 166 1.05 15.14 2.29
C SER A 166 2.36 15.82 2.68
N ALA A 167 2.55 17.09 2.29
CA ALA A 167 3.74 17.87 2.64
C ALA A 167 3.80 18.17 4.15
N VAL A 168 2.69 18.64 4.75
CA VAL A 168 2.60 18.88 6.19
C VAL A 168 2.87 17.59 6.97
N LEU A 169 2.28 16.48 6.53
CA LEU A 169 2.43 15.20 7.23
C LEU A 169 3.84 14.61 7.08
N THR A 170 4.50 14.85 5.94
CA THR A 170 5.91 14.53 5.75
C THR A 170 6.79 15.37 6.67
N ALA A 171 6.51 16.67 6.81
CA ALA A 171 7.22 17.56 7.73
C ALA A 171 7.02 17.15 9.20
N GLN A 172 5.79 16.79 9.58
CA GLN A 172 5.49 16.25 10.91
C GLN A 172 6.18 14.90 11.16
N SER A 173 6.18 14.00 10.17
CA SER A 173 6.88 12.71 10.26
C SER A 173 8.39 12.90 10.45
N ARG A 174 8.98 13.90 9.77
CA ARG A 174 10.39 14.28 9.98
C ARG A 174 10.62 14.80 11.39
N LYS A 175 9.81 15.75 11.85
CA LYS A 175 9.91 16.30 13.21
C LYS A 175 9.75 15.23 14.30
N GLN A 176 8.82 14.29 14.13
CA GLN A 176 8.59 13.22 15.09
C GLN A 176 9.76 12.22 15.11
N ARG A 177 10.38 11.95 13.95
CA ARG A 177 11.65 11.20 13.87
C ARG A 177 12.79 11.93 14.55
N ASP A 178 12.93 13.23 14.35
CA ASP A 178 14.00 14.03 14.97
C ASP A 178 13.87 14.12 16.50
N VAL A 179 12.65 14.01 17.06
CA VAL A 179 12.39 14.01 18.51
C VAL A 179 12.73 12.66 19.16
N TYR A 180 12.46 11.53 18.49
CA TYR A 180 12.80 10.19 19.00
C TYR A 180 14.23 9.75 18.66
N HIS A 181 14.79 10.29 17.58
CA HIS A 181 16.17 10.07 17.14
C HIS A 181 16.80 11.45 16.87
N PRO A 182 17.30 12.14 17.91
CA PRO A 182 18.06 13.37 17.73
C PRO A 182 19.32 13.00 16.96
N HIS A 183 19.46 13.57 15.76
CA HIS A 183 20.39 13.12 14.70
C HIS A 183 19.87 11.89 13.95
N SER A 184 19.46 12.13 12.71
CA SER A 184 19.30 11.09 11.69
C SER A 184 20.63 10.38 11.50
N VAL A 185 20.85 9.32 12.28
CA VAL A 185 21.85 8.32 11.97
C VAL A 185 21.50 7.87 10.53
N PRO A 186 22.44 7.98 9.55
CA PRO A 186 22.22 7.43 8.23
C PRO A 186 21.70 6.01 8.38
N ASP A 187 20.72 5.59 7.56
CA ASP A 187 20.09 4.28 7.68
C ASP A 187 21.18 3.19 7.64
N HIS A 188 21.62 2.78 8.83
CA HIS A 188 22.68 1.83 9.06
C HIS A 188 22.06 0.45 9.26
N SER A 189 20.81 0.23 8.85
CA SER A 189 20.22 -1.12 8.84
C SER A 189 21.14 -2.14 8.15
N TRP A 190 21.87 -1.72 7.11
CA TRP A 190 22.92 -2.52 6.49
C TRP A 190 24.18 -2.68 7.37
N ALA A 191 24.60 -1.63 8.09
CA ALA A 191 25.78 -1.67 8.94
C ALA A 191 25.53 -2.46 10.23
N ASP A 192 24.33 -2.34 10.81
CA ASP A 192 23.82 -3.13 11.92
C ASP A 192 23.66 -4.60 11.52
N ALA A 193 23.13 -4.87 10.32
CA ALA A 193 23.09 -6.23 9.79
C ALA A 193 24.49 -6.84 9.62
N VAL A 194 25.45 -6.07 9.11
CA VAL A 194 26.86 -6.50 8.96
C VAL A 194 27.55 -6.65 10.32
N ALA A 195 27.29 -5.76 11.28
CA ALA A 195 27.84 -5.83 12.63
C ALA A 195 27.29 -7.06 13.38
N ALA A 196 25.99 -7.32 13.27
CA ALA A 196 25.34 -8.51 13.80
C ALA A 196 25.92 -9.80 13.19
N GLU A 197 26.17 -9.82 11.88
CA GLU A 197 26.84 -10.96 11.21
C GLU A 197 28.28 -11.15 11.73
N ALA A 198 29.03 -10.07 11.92
CA ALA A 198 30.40 -10.11 12.43
C ALA A 198 30.47 -10.60 13.88
N GLU A 199 29.54 -10.20 14.75
CA GLU A 199 29.45 -10.72 16.13
C GLU A 199 29.08 -12.21 16.16
N HIS A 200 28.16 -12.65 15.31
CA HIS A 200 27.76 -14.06 15.22
C HIS A 200 28.93 -14.96 14.77
N LYS A 201 29.72 -14.49 13.80
CA LYS A 201 30.93 -15.20 13.34
C LYS A 201 32.01 -15.31 14.42
N LYS A 202 32.05 -14.38 15.38
CA LYS A 202 32.92 -14.45 16.56
C LYS A 202 32.42 -15.43 17.62
N ARG A 203 31.09 -15.57 17.78
CA ARG A 203 30.46 -16.51 18.73
C ARG A 203 30.47 -17.97 18.25
N THR A 204 30.54 -18.18 16.95
CA THR A 204 30.54 -19.51 16.33
C THR A 204 31.85 -19.72 15.56
N PRO A 205 32.95 -20.12 16.22
CA PRO A 205 34.20 -20.42 15.52
C PRO A 205 33.97 -21.60 14.57
N ALA A 206 34.46 -21.48 13.33
CA ALA A 206 34.30 -22.50 12.30
C ALA A 206 34.85 -23.85 12.79
N PRO A 207 34.20 -24.99 12.49
CA PRO A 207 34.78 -26.30 12.76
C PRO A 207 36.12 -26.40 12.02
N ASN A 208 37.15 -26.87 12.74
CA ASN A 208 38.51 -27.03 12.23
C ASN A 208 38.48 -27.79 10.89
N PRO A 209 39.11 -27.29 9.82
CA PRO A 209 39.31 -28.09 8.63
C PRO A 209 40.21 -29.28 9.01
N THR A 210 39.68 -30.49 8.86
CA THR A 210 40.42 -31.75 8.96
C THR A 210 40.74 -32.24 7.57
#